data_AF-A0A7C4EGD3-F1
#
_entry.id   AF-A0A7C4EGD3-F1
#
_cell.length_a   1.000
_cell.length_b   1.000
_cell.length_c   1.000
_cell.angle_alpha   90.00
_cell.angle_beta   90.00
_cell.angle_gamma   90.00
#
_symmetry.space_group_name_H-M   'P 1'
#
loop_
_entity.id
_entity.type
_entity.pdbx_description
1 polymer ?
#
loop_
_entity_poly.entity_id
_entity_poly.type
_entity_poly.pdbx_seq_one_letter_code
_entity_poly.pdbx_strand_id
1 'polypeptide(L)' 'MTVDDLQPEQALKLRETVARQLRFVSRLCRRLDVLGFPPSDPLWRAACRARDGLHELHVAAHYAAVKKGVGRRAG' A
#
# COMPACT_ATOMS: atom_id res chain seq x y z
N MET A 1 0.26 17.19 13.42
CA MET A 1 -0.57 16.67 12.33
C MET A 1 -0.68 15.16 12.44
N THR A 2 -1.89 14.60 12.33
CA THR A 2 -2.16 13.16 12.36
C THR A 2 -2.92 12.72 11.10
N VAL A 3 -3.21 11.43 10.97
CA VAL A 3 -4.04 10.89 9.87
C VAL A 3 -5.44 11.52 9.84
N ASP A 4 -5.92 12.05 10.97
CA ASP A 4 -7.21 12.74 11.05
C ASP A 4 -7.16 14.14 10.40
N ASP A 5 -5.99 14.65 10.00
CA ASP A 5 -5.86 15.90 9.24
C ASP A 5 -5.94 15.69 7.72
N LEU A 6 -5.78 14.46 7.22
CA LEU A 6 -5.91 14.14 5.80
C LEU A 6 -7.35 14.33 5.34
N GLN A 7 -7.56 15.02 4.22
CA GLN A 7 -8.85 15.02 3.55
C GLN A 7 -9.09 13.68 2.84
N PRO A 8 -10.35 13.23 2.71
CA PRO A 8 -10.67 11.95 2.07
C PRO A 8 -10.05 11.80 0.67
N GLU A 9 -10.00 12.88 -0.10
CA GLU A 9 -9.49 12.87 -1.47
C GLU A 9 -7.96 12.75 -1.49
N GLN A 10 -7.27 13.33 -0.50
CA GLN A 10 -5.84 13.15 -0.30
C GLN A 10 -5.51 11.69 0.07
N ALA A 11 -6.30 11.10 0.99
CA ALA A 11 -6.15 9.70 1.37
C ALA A 11 -6.44 8.75 0.20
N LEU A 12 -7.44 9.05 -0.64
CA LEU A 12 -7.74 8.29 -1.85
C LEU A 12 -6.59 8.35 -2.87
N LYS A 13 -6.08 9.56 -3.16
CA LYS A 13 -4.92 9.73 -4.07
C LYS A 13 -3.69 8.98 -3.59
N LEU A 14 -3.43 8.99 -2.28
CA LEU A 14 -2.37 8.21 -1.67
C LEU A 14 -2.62 6.72 -1.89
N ARG A 15 -3.82 6.22 -1.55
CA ARG A 15 -4.21 4.82 -1.71
C ARG A 15 -4.01 4.33 -3.15
N GLU A 16 -4.44 5.11 -4.14
CA GLU A 16 -4.31 4.78 -5.56
C GLU A 16 -2.86 4.71 -6.02
N THR A 17 -2.04 5.65 -5.55
CA THR A 17 -0.61 5.69 -5.86
C THR A 17 0.11 4.48 -5.28
N VAL A 18 -0.14 4.18 -3.99
CA VAL A 18 0.42 3.00 -3.31
C VAL A 18 -0.07 1.72 -3.98
N ALA A 19 -1.34 1.64 -4.40
CA ALA A 19 -1.87 0.47 -5.08
C ALA A 19 -1.15 0.16 -6.40
N ARG A 20 -0.76 1.18 -7.18
CA ARG A 20 0.04 0.98 -8.41
C ARG A 20 1.40 0.37 -8.10
N GLN A 21 2.08 0.91 -7.08
CA GLN A 21 3.39 0.40 -6.65
C GLN A 21 3.29 -1.02 -6.07
N LEU A 22 2.28 -1.28 -5.24
CA LEU A 22 2.03 -2.61 -4.68
C LEU A 22 1.82 -3.66 -5.79
N ARG A 23 1.04 -3.34 -6.82
CA ARG A 23 0.85 -4.23 -7.98
C ARG A 23 2.16 -4.53 -8.70
N PHE A 24 3.02 -3.52 -8.87
CA PHE A 24 4.33 -3.70 -9.48
C PHE A 24 5.22 -4.62 -8.64
N VAL A 25 5.37 -4.35 -7.34
CA VAL A 25 6.23 -5.15 -6.46
C VAL A 25 5.70 -6.57 -6.27
N SER A 26 4.38 -6.77 -6.17
CA SER A 26 3.79 -8.12 -6.13
C SER A 26 4.11 -8.94 -7.38
N ARG A 27 4.14 -8.31 -8.56
CA ARG A 27 4.56 -8.98 -9.81
C ARG A 27 6.06 -9.27 -9.80
N LEU A 28 6.88 -8.39 -9.24
CA LEU A 28 8.31 -8.63 -9.06
C LEU A 28 8.54 -9.85 -8.15
N CYS A 29 7.92 -9.92 -6.97
CA CYS A 29 8.05 -11.08 -6.07
C CYS A 29 7.68 -12.38 -6.80
N ARG A 30 6.52 -12.41 -7.47
CA ARG A 30 6.08 -13.58 -8.25
C ARG A 30 7.10 -13.97 -9.33
N ARG A 31 7.71 -12.98 -10.00
CA ARG A 31 8.73 -13.24 -11.02
C ARG A 31 9.98 -13.86 -10.40
N LEU A 32 10.42 -13.37 -9.25
CA LEU A 32 11.58 -13.93 -8.54
C LEU A 32 11.30 -15.37 -8.07
N ASP A 33 10.08 -15.65 -7.60
CA ASP A 33 9.65 -17.01 -7.24
C ASP A 33 9.68 -17.94 -8.46
N VAL A 34 9.13 -17.51 -9.61
CA VAL A 34 9.13 -18.31 -10.85
C VAL A 34 10.55 -18.55 -11.38
N LEU A 35 11.46 -17.59 -11.19
CA LEU A 35 12.87 -17.72 -11.58
C LEU A 35 13.69 -18.55 -10.57
N GLY A 36 13.09 -19.00 -9.47
CA GLY A 36 13.77 -19.83 -8.47
C GLY A 36 14.79 -19.08 -7.62
N PHE A 37 14.63 -17.76 -7.43
CA PHE A 37 15.49 -17.00 -6.52
C PHE A 37 15.37 -17.55 -5.10
N PRO A 38 16.49 -17.79 -4.39
CA PRO A 38 16.41 -18.32 -3.04
C PRO A 38 15.88 -17.25 -2.07
N PRO A 39 15.15 -17.61 -1.00
CA PRO A 39 14.69 -16.65 0.01
C PRO A 39 15.81 -15.91 0.76
N SER A 40 17.05 -16.40 0.70
CA SER A 40 18.23 -15.73 1.23
C SER A 40 18.77 -14.64 0.30
N ASP A 41 18.32 -14.60 -0.96
CA ASP A 41 18.76 -13.61 -1.93
C ASP A 41 18.43 -12.18 -1.45
N PRO A 42 19.37 -11.23 -1.53
CA PRO A 42 19.14 -9.86 -1.09
C PRO A 42 18.00 -9.15 -1.82
N LEU A 43 17.85 -9.38 -3.14
CA LEU A 43 16.80 -8.76 -3.94
C LEU A 43 15.43 -9.39 -3.63
N TRP A 44 15.36 -10.72 -3.49
CA TRP A 44 14.13 -11.40 -3.08
C TRP A 44 13.63 -10.86 -1.73
N ARG A 45 14.51 -10.78 -0.73
CA ARG A 45 14.16 -10.25 0.59
C ARG A 45 13.75 -8.77 0.53
N ALA A 46 14.43 -7.97 -0.28
CA ALA A 46 14.08 -6.55 -0.45
C ALA A 46 12.70 -6.38 -1.10
N ALA A 47 12.39 -7.18 -2.14
CA ALA A 47 11.10 -7.15 -2.82
C ALA A 47 9.96 -7.55 -1.88
N CYS A 48 10.14 -8.61 -1.07
CA CYS A 48 9.16 -9.02 -0.08
C CYS A 48 8.91 -7.93 0.97
N ARG A 49 9.97 -7.36 1.56
CA ARG A 49 9.81 -6.24 2.52
C ARG A 49 9.09 -5.04 1.90
N ALA A 50 9.43 -4.70 0.67
CA ALA A 50 8.78 -3.61 -0.05
C ALA A 50 7.28 -3.90 -0.29
N ARG A 51 6.94 -5.13 -0.70
CA ARG A 51 5.55 -5.56 -0.87
C ARG A 51 4.77 -5.43 0.43
N ASP A 52 5.33 -5.91 1.53
CA ASP A 52 4.66 -5.96 2.82
C ASP A 52 4.44 -4.53 3.36
N GLY A 53 5.45 -3.65 3.27
CA GLY A 53 5.31 -2.24 3.64
C GLY A 53 4.33 -1.45 2.75
N LEU A 54 4.31 -1.73 1.43
CA LEU A 54 3.32 -1.13 0.53
C LEU A 54 1.91 -1.62 0.82
N HIS A 55 1.75 -2.89 1.21
CA HIS A 55 0.46 -3.44 1.60
C HIS A 55 -0.06 -2.79 2.88
N GLU A 56 0.79 -2.69 3.91
CA GLU A 56 0.47 -2.00 5.17
C GLU A 56 0.04 -0.54 4.90
N LEU A 57 0.82 0.20 4.12
CA LEU A 57 0.48 1.58 3.75
C LEU A 57 -0.82 1.68 2.95
N HIS A 58 -1.08 0.74 2.05
CA HIS A 58 -2.34 0.70 1.28
C HIS A 58 -3.55 0.53 2.20
N VAL A 59 -3.46 -0.37 3.18
CA VAL A 59 -4.51 -0.63 4.17
C VAL A 59 -4.74 0.61 5.04
N ALA A 60 -3.66 1.23 5.55
CA ALA A 60 -3.77 2.46 6.34
C ALA A 60 -4.44 3.60 5.54
N ALA A 61 -4.03 3.80 4.29
CA ALA A 61 -4.63 4.81 3.41
C ALA A 61 -6.11 4.50 3.07
N HIS A 62 -6.45 3.21 2.93
CA HIS A 62 -7.84 2.80 2.74
C HIS A 62 -8.72 3.18 3.94
N TYR A 63 -8.29 2.86 5.16
CA TYR A 63 -9.03 3.23 6.37
C TYR A 63 -9.12 4.74 6.58
N ALA A 64 -8.05 5.49 6.26
CA ALA A 64 -8.06 6.95 6.32
C ALA A 64 -9.12 7.58 5.38
N ALA A 65 -9.27 7.03 4.16
CA ALA A 65 -10.28 7.49 3.21
C ALA A 65 -11.71 7.12 3.66
N VAL A 66 -11.92 5.91 4.19
CA VAL A 66 -13.24 5.42 4.63
C VAL A 66 -13.73 6.16 5.88
N LYS A 67 -12.89 6.32 6.91
CA LYS A 67 -13.27 6.94 8.20
C LYS A 67 -13.81 8.37 8.02
N LYS A 68 -13.34 9.11 7.03
CA LYS A 68 -13.83 10.46 6.72
C LYS A 68 -14.98 10.50 5.70
N GLY A 69 -15.17 9.45 4.89
CA GLY A 69 -16.29 9.35 3.93
C GLY A 69 -17.65 9.07 4.57
N VAL A 70 -17.68 8.49 5.77
CA VAL A 70 -18.91 8.06 6.47
C VAL A 70 -19.51 9.12 7.42
N GLY A 71 -19.01 10.36 7.38
CA GLY A 71 -19.37 11.40 8.36
C GLY A 71 -19.64 12.77 7.76
N ARG A 72 -20.53 12.90 6.76
CA ARG A 72 -21.18 14.20 6.54
C ARG A 72 -22.30 14.30 7.57
N ARG A 73 -22.03 14.97 8.71
CA ARG A 73 -23.10 15.47 9.57
C ARG A 73 -23.98 16.38 8.71
N ALA A 74 -25.23 15.99 8.54
CA ALA A 74 -26.28 16.90 8.13
C ALA A 74 -26.31 18.02 9.19
N GLY A 75 -25.92 19.22 8.78
CA GLY A 75 -26.07 20.46 9.51
C GLY A 75 -26.73 21.44 8.57
#